data_AF-A0A496RIM3-F1
#
_entry.id   AF-A0A496RIM3-F1
#
_cell.length_a   1.000
_cell.length_b   1.000
_cell.length_c   1.000
_cell.angle_alpha   90.00
_cell.angle_beta   90.00
_cell.angle_gamma   90.00
#
_symmetry.space_group_name_H-M   'P 1'
#
loop_
_entity.id
_entity.type
_entity.pdbx_description
1 polymer ?
#
loop_
_entity_poly.entity_id
_entity_poly.type
_entity_poly.pdbx_seq_one_letter_code
_entity_poly.pdbx_strand_id
1 'polypeptide(L)'
;LKSYYPQGGEKQLIYKVTKRKVPSGGLPFDVGCLVQNVATCFSIYQAVYYSKPLIERLVTFAGDSLLNPKNIWVKVGTLISELFEQGILQFKKEPRKVILGGLMMGIALDSLDYPILKTTSGVLFLSQDRVEQEPEQECIRCARCVDVCPMGLLPLEFVKRVKQGEFEKLDEVFVKDCIECGCCSWGCPAKIPIVHYIKVGKLYGTHS
;
A
#
# COMPACT_ATOMS: atom_id res chain seq x y z
N LEU A 1 15.29 -2.67 -16.62
CA LEU A 1 13.88 -2.20 -16.64
C LEU A 1 13.84 -0.79 -16.06
N LYS A 2 13.18 0.17 -16.71
CA LYS A 2 12.99 1.51 -16.13
C LYS A 2 12.01 1.39 -14.96
N SER A 3 12.44 1.79 -13.77
CA SER A 3 11.63 1.70 -12.55
C SER A 3 10.39 2.58 -12.68
N TYR A 4 9.21 1.99 -12.45
CA TYR A 4 7.94 2.68 -12.47
C TYR A 4 6.99 2.01 -11.47
N TYR A 5 6.32 2.78 -10.62
CA TYR A 5 5.32 2.23 -9.72
C TYR A 5 3.98 2.01 -10.47
N PRO A 6 3.27 0.88 -10.31
CA PRO A 6 3.51 -0.23 -9.39
C PRO A 6 4.04 -1.50 -10.10
N GLN A 7 5.17 -1.42 -10.82
CA GLN A 7 5.74 -2.61 -11.51
C GLN A 7 6.11 -3.77 -10.58
N GLY A 8 6.33 -3.50 -9.29
CA GLY A 8 6.57 -4.54 -8.28
C GLY A 8 5.32 -5.29 -7.82
N GLY A 9 4.12 -4.87 -8.26
CA GLY A 9 2.88 -5.61 -8.00
C GLY A 9 2.88 -6.94 -8.74
N GLU A 10 2.31 -7.98 -8.11
CA GLU A 10 2.38 -9.36 -8.60
C GLU A 10 1.85 -9.51 -10.03
N LYS A 11 0.63 -9.05 -10.32
CA LYS A 11 0.03 -9.11 -11.67
C LYS A 11 0.83 -8.31 -12.69
N GLN A 12 1.35 -7.14 -12.29
CA GLN A 12 2.16 -6.27 -13.16
C GLN A 12 3.50 -6.91 -13.49
N LEU A 13 4.16 -7.53 -12.51
CA LEU A 13 5.44 -8.20 -12.68
C LEU A 13 5.31 -9.41 -13.60
N ILE A 14 4.30 -10.26 -13.38
CA ILE A 14 4.00 -11.41 -14.25
C ILE A 14 3.83 -10.95 -15.68
N TYR A 15 2.95 -9.97 -15.93
CA TYR A 15 2.72 -9.49 -17.30
C TYR A 15 3.98 -8.89 -17.93
N LYS A 16 4.78 -8.13 -17.18
CA LYS A 16 6.00 -7.51 -17.73
C LYS A 16 7.06 -8.54 -18.12
N VAL A 17 7.22 -9.61 -17.32
CA VAL A 17 8.25 -10.65 -17.54
C VAL A 17 7.78 -11.72 -18.52
N THR A 18 6.54 -12.22 -18.37
CA THR A 18 6.05 -13.40 -19.10
C THR A 18 5.02 -13.08 -20.18
N LYS A 19 4.50 -11.84 -20.21
CA LYS A 19 3.36 -11.41 -21.05
C LYS A 19 2.05 -12.13 -20.77
N ARG A 20 1.97 -12.93 -19.70
CA ARG A 20 0.73 -13.59 -19.25
C ARG A 20 -0.09 -12.63 -18.41
N LYS A 21 -1.42 -12.68 -18.56
CA LYS A 21 -2.36 -11.88 -17.77
C LYS A 21 -3.08 -12.80 -16.79
N VAL A 22 -2.96 -12.51 -15.50
CA VAL A 22 -3.74 -13.20 -14.45
C VAL A 22 -5.21 -12.77 -14.62
N PRO A 23 -6.17 -13.70 -14.74
CA PRO A 23 -7.58 -13.36 -14.91
C PRO A 23 -8.13 -12.61 -13.69
N SER A 24 -9.28 -11.95 -13.89
CA SER A 24 -10.06 -11.38 -12.78
C SER A 24 -10.42 -12.49 -11.78
N GLY A 25 -10.26 -12.23 -10.49
CA GLY A 25 -10.43 -13.23 -9.42
C GLY A 25 -9.42 -14.39 -9.39
N GLY A 26 -8.59 -14.55 -10.42
CA GLY A 26 -7.61 -15.63 -10.50
C GLY A 26 -6.32 -15.35 -9.73
N LEU A 27 -5.55 -16.43 -9.55
CA LEU A 27 -4.26 -16.44 -8.89
C LEU A 27 -3.11 -16.52 -9.91
N PRO A 28 -1.89 -16.10 -9.54
CA PRO A 28 -0.69 -16.28 -10.38
C PRO A 28 -0.48 -17.70 -10.89
N PHE A 29 -0.89 -18.69 -10.10
CA PHE A 29 -0.74 -20.10 -10.42
C PHE A 29 -1.58 -20.50 -11.64
N ASP A 30 -2.72 -19.84 -11.89
CA ASP A 30 -3.59 -20.07 -13.05
C ASP A 30 -2.89 -19.74 -14.37
N VAL A 31 -1.81 -18.96 -14.32
CA VAL A 31 -0.95 -18.65 -15.47
C VAL A 31 0.45 -19.26 -15.35
N GLY A 32 0.61 -20.26 -14.47
CA GLY A 32 1.86 -20.98 -14.26
C GLY A 32 2.99 -20.07 -13.76
N CYS A 33 2.67 -19.12 -12.88
CA CYS A 33 3.64 -18.21 -12.28
C CYS A 33 3.57 -18.27 -10.75
N LEU A 34 4.74 -18.11 -10.12
CA LEU A 34 4.87 -17.92 -8.69
C LEU A 34 5.76 -16.70 -8.46
N VAL A 35 5.26 -15.72 -7.72
CA VAL A 35 6.01 -14.51 -7.38
C VAL A 35 6.34 -14.54 -5.90
N GLN A 36 7.62 -14.40 -5.56
CA GLN A 36 8.09 -14.41 -4.18
C GLN A 36 8.81 -13.11 -3.86
N ASN A 37 8.50 -12.53 -2.70
CA ASN A 37 9.23 -11.39 -2.17
C ASN A 37 10.64 -11.85 -1.77
N VAL A 38 11.66 -11.02 -2.04
CA VAL A 38 13.06 -11.29 -1.67
C VAL A 38 13.21 -11.57 -0.17
N ALA A 39 12.50 -10.83 0.68
CA ALA A 39 12.50 -11.06 2.13
C ALA A 39 11.94 -12.45 2.49
N THR A 40 10.92 -12.94 1.78
CA THR A 40 10.38 -14.30 1.97
C THR A 40 11.43 -15.35 1.59
N CYS A 41 12.09 -15.21 0.45
CA CYS A 41 13.17 -16.11 0.05
C CYS A 41 14.31 -16.13 1.08
N PHE A 42 14.70 -14.97 1.59
CA PHE A 42 15.73 -14.86 2.63
C PHE A 42 15.30 -15.51 3.96
N SER A 43 14.04 -15.35 4.37
CA SER A 43 13.50 -16.01 5.56
C SER A 43 13.44 -17.53 5.42
N ILE A 44 13.08 -18.04 4.24
CA ILE A 44 13.12 -19.49 3.95
C ILE A 44 14.54 -20.02 4.08
N TYR A 45 15.52 -19.33 3.48
CA TYR A 45 16.93 -19.70 3.61
C TYR A 45 17.38 -19.74 5.08
N GLN A 46 17.01 -18.74 5.88
CA GLN A 46 17.33 -18.72 7.31
C GLN A 46 16.69 -19.87 8.09
N ALA A 47 15.42 -20.19 7.79
CA ALA A 47 14.71 -21.27 8.46
C ALA A 47 15.28 -22.65 8.14
N VAL A 48 15.66 -22.90 6.89
CA VAL A 48 16.16 -24.21 6.45
C VAL A 48 17.63 -24.41 6.81
N TYR A 49 18.48 -23.40 6.56
CA TYR A 49 19.93 -23.57 6.70
C TYR A 49 20.43 -23.34 8.13
N TYR A 50 19.81 -22.40 8.85
CA TYR A 50 20.24 -22.03 10.21
C TYR A 50 19.24 -22.42 11.30
N SER A 51 18.16 -23.13 10.95
CA SER A 51 17.06 -23.44 11.87
C SER A 51 16.52 -22.20 12.60
N LYS A 52 16.60 -21.04 11.94
CA LYS A 52 16.17 -19.76 12.50
C LYS A 52 14.79 -19.40 11.95
N PRO A 53 13.71 -19.55 12.73
CA PRO A 53 12.38 -19.14 12.29
C PRO A 53 12.31 -17.62 12.09
N LEU A 54 11.21 -17.14 11.49
CA LEU A 54 10.98 -15.70 11.28
C LEU A 54 10.69 -15.00 12.62
N ILE A 55 11.77 -14.65 13.33
CA ILE A 55 11.72 -13.95 14.62
C ILE A 55 11.99 -12.45 14.49
N GLU A 56 12.58 -12.03 13.36
CA GLU A 56 12.93 -10.64 13.09
C GLU A 56 12.70 -10.30 11.63
N ARG A 57 12.51 -9.01 11.36
CA ARG A 57 12.26 -8.49 10.02
C ARG A 57 13.05 -7.20 9.81
N LEU A 58 13.57 -7.04 8.60
CA LEU A 58 14.16 -5.78 8.16
C LEU A 58 13.02 -4.80 7.87
N VAL A 59 12.97 -3.71 8.63
CA VAL A 59 11.94 -2.67 8.51
C VAL A 59 12.60 -1.34 8.17
N THR A 60 12.05 -0.66 7.17
CA THR A 60 12.47 0.70 6.78
C THR A 60 11.72 1.74 7.61
N PHE A 61 12.44 2.53 8.42
CA PHE A 61 11.88 3.68 9.11
C PHE A 61 12.29 4.95 8.37
N ALA A 62 11.32 5.71 7.89
CA ALA A 62 11.57 6.91 7.09
C ALA A 62 10.47 7.96 7.30
N GLY A 63 10.53 9.04 6.53
CA GLY A 63 9.64 10.19 6.65
C GLY A 63 10.37 11.42 7.18
N ASP A 64 9.79 12.58 6.92
CA ASP A 64 10.41 13.88 7.18
C ASP A 64 10.34 14.32 8.65
N SER A 65 9.52 13.65 9.46
CA SER A 65 9.52 13.80 10.92
C SER A 65 10.65 13.04 11.61
N LEU A 66 11.30 12.09 10.94
CA LEU A 66 12.36 11.27 11.52
C LEU A 66 13.74 11.93 11.33
N LEU A 67 14.56 11.97 12.38
CA LEU A 67 15.89 12.58 12.32
C LEU A 67 16.84 11.81 11.41
N ASN A 68 16.87 10.48 11.57
CA ASN A 68 17.77 9.59 10.84
C ASN A 68 16.98 8.42 10.23
N PRO A 69 16.49 8.55 8.98
CA PRO A 69 15.90 7.44 8.24
C PRO A 69 16.88 6.27 8.09
N LYS A 70 16.43 5.05 8.38
CA LYS A 70 17.27 3.85 8.35
C LYS A 70 16.47 2.57 8.26
N ASN A 71 17.15 1.51 7.83
CA ASN A 71 16.65 0.14 7.86
C ASN A 71 17.22 -0.55 9.09
N ILE A 72 16.37 -1.19 9.88
CA ILE A 72 16.80 -1.93 11.07
C ILE A 72 16.16 -3.31 11.11
N TRP A 73 16.91 -4.30 11.61
CA TRP A 73 16.36 -5.60 11.97
C TRP A 73 15.65 -5.46 13.31
N VAL A 74 14.36 -5.76 13.33
CA VAL A 74 13.51 -5.65 14.53
C VAL A 74 12.83 -6.98 14.78
N LYS A 75 12.75 -7.38 16.05
CA LYS A 75 11.99 -8.57 16.43
C LYS A 75 10.51 -8.38 16.12
N VAL A 76 9.87 -9.44 15.66
CA VAL A 76 8.41 -9.44 15.49
C VAL A 76 7.78 -9.32 16.88
N GLY A 77 6.84 -8.38 17.03
CA GLY A 77 6.17 -8.07 18.29
C GLY A 77 6.70 -6.83 19.01
N THR A 78 7.92 -6.35 18.72
CA THR A 78 8.46 -5.10 19.27
C THR A 78 7.54 -3.92 18.93
N LEU A 79 7.22 -3.08 19.91
CA LEU A 79 6.38 -1.90 19.67
C LEU A 79 7.20 -0.82 18.99
N ILE A 80 6.54 -0.01 18.16
CA ILE A 80 7.22 1.14 17.52
C ILE A 80 7.68 2.13 18.59
N SER A 81 6.89 2.35 19.66
CA SER A 81 7.24 3.18 20.82
C SER A 81 8.54 2.77 21.51
N GLU A 82 8.76 1.46 21.73
CA GLU A 82 9.99 0.91 22.34
C GLU A 82 11.25 1.33 21.56
N LEU A 83 11.17 1.48 20.24
CA LEU A 83 12.30 1.91 19.41
C LEU A 83 12.68 3.38 19.65
N PHE A 84 11.72 4.22 20.05
CA PHE A 84 11.97 5.61 20.44
C PHE A 84 12.47 5.70 21.88
N GLU A 85 11.89 4.92 22.79
CA GLU A 85 12.32 4.86 24.20
C GLU A 85 13.77 4.39 24.34
N GLN A 86 14.19 3.42 23.53
CA GLN A 86 15.58 2.94 23.48
C GLN A 86 16.52 3.86 22.71
N GLY A 87 16.04 4.99 22.18
CA GLY A 87 16.84 5.94 21.41
C GLY A 87 17.31 5.41 20.05
N ILE A 88 16.79 4.27 19.58
CA ILE A 88 17.09 3.70 18.26
C ILE A 88 16.54 4.62 17.18
N LEU A 89 15.32 5.12 17.37
CA LEU A 89 14.66 6.12 16.54
C LEU A 89 14.53 7.43 17.30
N GLN A 90 14.58 8.53 16.57
CA GLN A 90 14.45 9.88 17.14
C GLN A 90 13.68 10.77 16.17
N PHE A 91 12.71 11.51 16.70
CA PHE A 91 11.99 12.50 15.92
C PHE A 91 12.83 13.77 15.78
N LYS A 92 12.88 14.30 14.56
CA LYS A 92 13.32 15.66 14.29
C LYS A 92 12.21 16.67 14.59
N LYS A 93 10.95 16.28 14.33
CA LYS A 93 9.74 17.03 14.62
C LYS A 93 8.59 16.05 14.84
N GLU A 94 7.56 16.50 15.57
CA GLU A 94 6.41 15.65 15.85
C GLU A 94 5.71 15.20 14.56
N PRO A 95 5.43 13.90 14.38
CA PRO A 95 4.70 13.42 13.22
C PRO A 95 3.22 13.75 13.35
N ARG A 96 2.63 14.28 12.27
CA ARG A 96 1.19 14.43 12.15
C ARG A 96 0.51 13.11 11.81
N LYS A 97 1.17 12.28 11.00
CA LYS A 97 0.64 11.00 10.53
C LYS A 97 1.73 9.95 10.52
N VAL A 98 1.42 8.79 11.08
CA VAL A 98 2.27 7.60 11.03
C VAL A 98 1.62 6.60 10.09
N ILE A 99 2.37 6.08 9.12
CA ILE A 99 1.87 5.13 8.13
C ILE A 99 2.67 3.84 8.23
N LEU A 100 2.00 2.73 8.52
CA LEU A 100 2.54 1.39 8.45
C LEU A 100 2.56 0.93 6.98
N GLY A 101 3.72 0.55 6.46
CA GLY A 101 3.94 0.13 5.08
C GLY A 101 4.41 1.27 4.18
N GLY A 102 3.93 1.29 2.93
CA GLY A 102 4.31 2.30 1.94
C GLY A 102 3.35 3.49 1.92
N LEU A 103 3.79 4.64 1.40
CA LEU A 103 3.00 5.88 1.33
C LEU A 103 1.64 5.68 0.61
N MET A 104 1.62 4.83 -0.41
CA MET A 104 0.47 4.64 -1.29
C MET A 104 -0.60 3.69 -0.73
N MET A 105 -0.17 2.58 -0.15
CA MET A 105 -1.05 1.48 0.30
C MET A 105 -1.06 1.28 1.81
N GLY A 106 -0.25 2.04 2.54
CA GLY A 106 -0.06 1.88 3.97
C GLY A 106 -1.29 2.26 4.78
N ILE A 107 -1.26 1.83 6.04
CA ILE A 107 -2.33 2.03 7.01
C ILE A 107 -1.90 3.16 7.94
N ALA A 108 -2.77 4.14 8.14
CA ALA A 108 -2.53 5.17 9.15
C ALA A 108 -2.67 4.54 10.54
N LEU A 109 -1.69 4.80 11.41
CA LEU A 109 -1.72 4.36 12.80
C LEU A 109 -2.16 5.51 13.70
N ASP A 110 -2.98 5.19 14.68
CA ASP A 110 -3.45 6.14 15.70
C ASP A 110 -2.53 6.20 16.92
N SER A 111 -1.62 5.23 17.07
CA SER A 111 -0.63 5.16 18.16
C SER A 111 0.68 4.53 17.70
N LEU A 112 1.78 4.86 18.39
CA LEU A 112 3.07 4.19 18.27
C LEU A 112 3.12 2.87 19.05
N ASP A 113 2.13 2.58 19.89
CA ASP A 113 1.97 1.30 20.58
C ASP A 113 1.38 0.24 19.63
N TYR A 114 2.02 0.11 18.47
CA TYR A 114 1.68 -0.85 17.44
C TYR A 114 2.85 -1.83 17.25
N PRO A 115 2.61 -3.14 17.29
CA PRO A 115 3.68 -4.12 17.18
C PRO A 115 4.18 -4.24 15.74
N ILE A 116 5.49 -4.41 15.58
CA ILE A 116 6.08 -4.81 14.31
C ILE A 116 5.60 -6.22 13.95
N LEU A 117 4.93 -6.35 12.82
CA LEU A 117 4.39 -7.62 12.32
C LEU A 117 5.33 -8.27 11.31
N LYS A 118 5.12 -9.56 11.05
CA LYS A 118 5.82 -10.32 10.00
C LYS A 118 5.63 -9.74 8.59
N THR A 119 4.62 -8.90 8.38
CA THR A 119 4.32 -8.23 7.11
C THR A 119 4.80 -6.79 7.07
N THR A 120 5.23 -6.21 8.20
CA THR A 120 5.71 -4.83 8.27
C THR A 120 6.97 -4.69 7.44
N SER A 121 6.90 -3.90 6.37
CA SER A 121 8.04 -3.60 5.48
C SER A 121 8.66 -2.24 5.78
N GLY A 122 7.87 -1.30 6.30
CA GLY A 122 8.32 0.01 6.70
C GLY A 122 7.33 0.75 7.57
N VAL A 123 7.78 1.85 8.15
CA VAL A 123 7.00 2.82 8.91
C VAL A 123 7.40 4.22 8.45
N LEU A 124 6.43 5.03 8.06
CA LEU A 124 6.63 6.40 7.60
C LEU A 124 6.07 7.39 8.62
N PHE A 125 6.91 8.34 9.04
CA PHE A 125 6.54 9.42 9.95
C PHE A 125 6.47 10.75 9.18
N LEU A 126 5.25 11.24 8.94
CA LEU A 126 5.01 12.42 8.11
C LEU A 126 4.66 13.62 8.98
N SER A 127 5.28 14.77 8.68
CA SER A 127 4.96 16.02 9.36
C SER A 127 3.71 16.70 8.79
N GLN A 128 3.20 17.73 9.48
CA GLN A 128 2.02 18.50 9.06
C GLN A 128 2.14 19.00 7.60
N ASP A 129 3.29 19.57 7.23
CA ASP A 129 3.55 20.13 5.88
C ASP A 129 3.36 19.11 4.75
N ARG A 130 3.54 17.82 5.04
CA ARG A 130 3.40 16.71 4.08
C ARG A 130 2.00 16.13 4.05
N VAL A 131 1.21 16.35 5.09
CA VAL A 131 -0.11 15.76 5.31
C VAL A 131 -1.22 16.73 4.93
N GLU A 132 -0.93 18.02 4.81
CA GLU A 132 -1.91 19.03 4.40
C GLU A 132 -2.48 18.68 3.02
N GLN A 133 -3.68 18.09 3.03
CA GLN A 133 -4.43 17.78 1.83
C GLN A 133 -5.23 19.00 1.48
N GLU A 134 -4.95 19.58 0.31
CA GLU A 134 -5.89 20.49 -0.32
C GLU A 134 -7.28 19.83 -0.35
N PRO A 135 -8.34 20.60 -0.09
CA PRO A 135 -9.70 20.05 -0.06
C PRO A 135 -10.02 19.40 -1.40
N GLU A 136 -10.84 18.35 -1.37
CA GLU A 136 -11.37 17.73 -2.58
C GLU A 136 -12.09 18.79 -3.43
N GLN A 137 -11.73 18.86 -4.70
CA GLN A 137 -12.35 19.75 -5.69
C GLN A 137 -13.20 18.95 -6.68
N GLU A 138 -13.98 19.67 -7.49
CA GLU A 138 -14.78 19.05 -8.55
C GLU A 138 -13.92 18.42 -9.64
N CYS A 139 -14.39 17.30 -10.19
CA CYS A 139 -13.68 16.60 -11.24
C CYS A 139 -13.71 17.38 -12.57
N ILE A 140 -12.53 17.76 -13.06
CA ILE A 140 -12.36 18.42 -14.38
C ILE A 140 -12.36 17.46 -15.59
N ARG A 141 -12.68 16.17 -15.39
CA ARG A 141 -12.79 15.15 -16.45
C ARG A 141 -11.54 14.96 -17.33
N CYS A 142 -10.35 15.16 -16.77
CA CYS A 142 -9.08 15.04 -17.50
C CYS A 142 -8.64 13.61 -17.89
N ALA A 143 -9.43 12.57 -17.58
CA ALA A 143 -9.13 11.15 -17.83
C ALA A 143 -7.85 10.55 -17.19
N ARG A 144 -6.96 11.36 -16.59
CA ARG A 144 -5.68 10.90 -16.02
C ARG A 144 -5.79 9.71 -15.07
N CYS A 145 -6.85 9.63 -14.27
CA CYS A 145 -7.07 8.51 -13.35
C CYS A 145 -7.24 7.16 -14.06
N VAL A 146 -7.79 7.17 -15.28
CA VAL A 146 -7.93 6.00 -16.16
C VAL A 146 -6.59 5.68 -16.80
N ASP A 147 -5.91 6.68 -17.37
CA ASP A 147 -4.64 6.51 -18.07
C ASP A 147 -3.54 5.89 -17.19
N VAL A 148 -3.50 6.27 -15.92
CA VAL A 148 -2.50 5.76 -14.96
C VAL A 148 -2.92 4.46 -14.28
N CYS A 149 -4.13 3.94 -14.53
CA CYS A 149 -4.61 2.74 -13.85
C CYS A 149 -3.90 1.50 -14.41
N PRO A 150 -3.08 0.79 -13.60
CA PRO A 150 -2.37 -0.40 -14.08
C PRO A 150 -3.30 -1.60 -14.34
N MET A 151 -4.55 -1.52 -13.88
CA MET A 151 -5.58 -2.54 -14.06
C MET A 151 -6.58 -2.18 -15.17
N GLY A 152 -6.47 -0.98 -15.78
CA GLY A 152 -7.40 -0.53 -16.83
C GLY A 152 -8.84 -0.31 -16.34
N LEU A 153 -9.02 0.03 -15.06
CA LEU A 153 -10.33 0.29 -14.45
C LEU A 153 -10.77 1.74 -14.66
N LEU A 154 -12.02 2.05 -14.28
CA LEU A 154 -12.61 3.39 -14.32
C LEU A 154 -12.79 3.96 -12.91
N PRO A 155 -11.76 4.62 -12.32
CA PRO A 155 -11.77 4.88 -10.88
C PRO A 155 -12.84 5.86 -10.42
N LEU A 156 -13.21 6.83 -11.28
CA LEU A 156 -14.26 7.80 -10.96
C LEU A 156 -15.67 7.20 -10.96
N GLU A 157 -15.88 6.09 -11.67
CA GLU A 157 -17.18 5.39 -11.61
C GLU A 157 -17.38 4.75 -10.24
N PHE A 158 -16.31 4.23 -9.62
CA PHE A 158 -16.36 3.78 -8.22
C PHE A 158 -16.69 4.92 -7.27
N VAL A 159 -16.02 6.07 -7.41
CA VAL A 159 -16.28 7.25 -6.57
C VAL A 159 -17.73 7.70 -6.68
N LYS A 160 -18.26 7.78 -7.91
CA LYS A 160 -19.63 8.18 -8.17
C LYS A 160 -20.63 7.24 -7.49
N ARG A 161 -20.51 5.93 -7.71
CA ARG A 161 -21.40 4.92 -7.11
C ARG A 161 -21.34 4.95 -5.58
N VAL A 162 -20.15 5.05 -5.00
CA VAL A 162 -19.97 5.15 -3.54
C VAL A 162 -20.60 6.41 -2.97
N LYS A 163 -20.42 7.58 -3.61
CA LYS A 163 -21.06 8.83 -3.17
C LYS A 163 -22.59 8.78 -3.25
N GLN A 164 -23.13 8.01 -4.19
CA GLN A 164 -24.57 7.79 -4.36
C GLN A 164 -25.12 6.66 -3.48
N GLY A 165 -24.28 5.97 -2.72
CA GLY A 165 -24.68 4.81 -1.91
C GLY A 165 -25.01 3.55 -2.74
N GLU A 166 -24.69 3.54 -4.04
CA GLU A 166 -24.97 2.43 -4.95
C GLU A 166 -23.92 1.31 -4.84
N PHE A 167 -23.74 0.76 -3.64
CA PHE A 167 -22.68 -0.21 -3.35
C PHE A 167 -22.85 -1.53 -4.11
N GLU A 168 -24.09 -2.01 -4.27
CA GLU A 168 -24.40 -3.26 -4.98
C GLU A 168 -23.95 -3.24 -6.45
N LYS A 169 -23.99 -2.05 -7.07
CA LYS A 169 -23.58 -1.87 -8.46
C LYS A 169 -22.06 -1.87 -8.62
N LEU A 170 -21.26 -1.83 -7.56
CA LEU A 170 -19.80 -1.77 -7.69
C LEU A 170 -19.18 -3.03 -8.32
N ASP A 171 -19.88 -4.16 -8.23
CA ASP A 171 -19.42 -5.41 -8.86
C ASP A 171 -19.55 -5.37 -10.39
N GLU A 172 -20.55 -4.66 -10.95
CA GLU A 172 -20.70 -4.46 -12.40
C GLU A 172 -19.50 -3.73 -13.04
N VAL A 173 -18.75 -2.99 -12.22
CA VAL A 173 -17.57 -2.21 -12.64
C VAL A 173 -16.27 -2.83 -12.14
N PHE A 174 -16.30 -4.08 -11.67
CA PHE A 174 -15.13 -4.85 -11.26
C PHE A 174 -14.32 -4.18 -10.14
N VAL A 175 -14.98 -3.59 -9.14
CA VAL A 175 -14.30 -2.91 -8.02
C VAL A 175 -13.29 -3.84 -7.31
N LYS A 176 -13.57 -5.14 -7.28
CA LYS A 176 -12.75 -6.19 -6.67
C LYS A 176 -11.38 -6.34 -7.35
N ASP A 177 -11.28 -6.00 -8.64
CA ASP A 177 -10.00 -6.04 -9.37
C ASP A 177 -9.07 -4.86 -9.05
N CYS A 178 -9.58 -3.82 -8.37
CA CYS A 178 -8.72 -2.72 -7.96
C CYS A 178 -7.68 -3.19 -6.93
N ILE A 179 -6.40 -2.97 -7.21
CA ILE A 179 -5.29 -3.32 -6.31
C ILE A 179 -4.94 -2.22 -5.29
N GLU A 180 -5.74 -1.15 -5.21
CA GLU A 180 -5.57 -0.04 -4.26
C GLU A 180 -4.20 0.66 -4.31
N CYS A 181 -3.52 0.61 -5.46
CA CYS A 181 -2.18 1.17 -5.64
C CYS A 181 -2.10 2.71 -5.54
N GLY A 182 -3.22 3.43 -5.65
CA GLY A 182 -3.24 4.89 -5.50
C GLY A 182 -2.64 5.72 -6.62
N CYS A 183 -2.24 5.13 -7.74
CA CYS A 183 -1.81 5.88 -8.94
C CYS A 183 -2.86 6.93 -9.36
N CYS A 184 -4.14 6.55 -9.32
CA CYS A 184 -5.26 7.42 -9.69
C CYS A 184 -5.44 8.61 -8.73
N SER A 185 -5.34 8.38 -7.42
CA SER A 185 -5.44 9.44 -6.40
C SER A 185 -4.25 10.38 -6.46
N TRP A 186 -3.04 9.86 -6.58
CA TRP A 186 -1.82 10.66 -6.62
C TRP A 186 -1.77 11.62 -7.82
N GLY A 187 -2.18 11.14 -9.00
CA GLY A 187 -2.17 11.94 -10.21
C GLY A 187 -3.34 12.92 -10.35
N CYS A 188 -4.35 12.86 -9.47
CA CYS A 188 -5.59 13.62 -9.62
C CYS A 188 -5.36 15.12 -9.34
N PRO A 189 -5.57 16.02 -10.31
CA PRO A 189 -5.43 17.46 -10.08
C PRO A 189 -6.50 18.01 -9.12
N ALA A 190 -7.69 17.39 -9.10
CA ALA A 190 -8.80 17.77 -8.22
C ALA A 190 -8.70 17.17 -6.80
N LYS A 191 -7.59 16.48 -6.48
CA LYS A 191 -7.32 15.89 -5.15
C LYS A 191 -8.40 14.95 -4.62
N ILE A 192 -9.19 14.36 -5.50
CA ILE A 192 -10.24 13.40 -5.13
C ILE A 192 -9.57 12.19 -4.44
N PRO A 193 -9.98 11.81 -3.21
CA PRO A 193 -9.42 10.69 -2.47
C PRO A 193 -9.97 9.35 -3.01
N ILE A 194 -9.73 9.08 -4.30
CA ILE A 194 -10.29 7.94 -5.05
C ILE A 194 -10.07 6.60 -4.33
N VAL A 195 -8.86 6.30 -3.83
CA VAL A 195 -8.59 5.05 -3.11
C VAL A 195 -9.40 4.94 -1.81
N HIS A 196 -9.63 6.04 -1.10
CA HIS A 196 -10.46 6.02 0.09
C HIS A 196 -11.88 5.59 -0.26
N TYR A 197 -12.49 6.19 -1.29
CA TYR A 197 -13.80 5.78 -1.78
C TYR A 197 -13.83 4.32 -2.26
N ILE A 198 -12.80 3.84 -2.94
CA ILE A 198 -12.71 2.43 -3.35
C ILE A 198 -12.66 1.49 -2.13
N LYS A 199 -11.89 1.83 -1.09
CA LYS A 199 -11.83 1.04 0.15
C LYS A 199 -13.19 1.00 0.83
N VAL A 200 -13.87 2.14 0.96
CA VAL A 200 -15.25 2.22 1.46
C VAL A 200 -16.18 1.34 0.60
N GLY A 201 -16.11 1.48 -0.72
CA GLY A 201 -16.92 0.69 -1.65
C GLY A 201 -16.71 -0.81 -1.51
N LYS A 202 -15.48 -1.28 -1.33
CA LYS A 202 -15.18 -2.70 -1.08
C LYS A 202 -15.68 -3.19 0.27
N LEU A 203 -15.62 -2.34 1.31
CA LEU A 203 -16.11 -2.69 2.64
C LEU A 203 -17.64 -2.85 2.68
N TYR A 204 -18.37 -1.94 2.03
CA TYR A 204 -19.84 -1.92 2.09
C TYR A 204 -20.54 -2.61 0.90
N GLY A 205 -19.85 -2.77 -0.23
CA GLY A 205 -20.41 -3.44 -1.43
C GLY A 205 -20.23 -4.95 -1.45
N THR A 206 -19.51 -5.53 -0.48
CA THR A 206 -19.29 -6.99 -0.41
C THR A 206 -20.35 -7.69 0.44
N HIS A 207 -21.61 -7.53 0.06
CA HIS A 207 -22.70 -8.41 0.49
C HIS A 207 -23.29 -9.10 -0.74
N SER A 208 -22.55 -10.05 -1.33
CA SER A 208 -23.02 -11.10 -2.24
C SER A 208 -21.90 -12.11 -2.45
#